data_AF-A0A1K1PHA0-F1
#
_entry.id   AF-A0A1K1PHA0-F1
#
_cell.length_a   1.000
_cell.length_b   1.000
_cell.length_c   1.000
_cell.angle_alpha   90.00
_cell.angle_beta   90.00
_cell.angle_gamma   90.00
#
_symmetry.space_group_name_H-M   'P 1'
#
loop_
_entity.id
_entity.type
_entity.pdbx_description
1 polymer ?
#
loop_
_entity_poly.entity_id
_entity_poly.type
_entity_poly.pdbx_seq_one_letter_code
_entity_poly.pdbx_strand_id
1 'polypeptide(L)'
;MDGRKPVIPLTNLAHSTVWVELPKTLEQVYKKASKNNFRPLRKGRFILRGFFFGFFLSLTLTGCSLFAPSVDLDSLTLDVAPRANDDTPIAVDFIAVNDPDLLKQLSGITASQWFAEREQFQRDYRQLMSVWGLELVPGQFIDRQPFPLEGRRAAGLLVFASYNTPGAHRLRLDDQRQAWLKFDSREMTLVNDGAR
;
A
#
# COMPACT_ATOMS: atom_id res chain seq x y z
N MET A 1 -39.69 33.38 34.22
CA MET A 1 -39.62 31.99 33.73
C MET A 1 -38.45 31.30 34.44
N ASP A 2 -38.40 31.38 35.77
CA ASP A 2 -38.79 30.32 36.73
C ASP A 2 -38.59 28.88 36.21
N GLY A 3 -37.45 28.29 36.58
CA GLY A 3 -37.04 26.93 36.25
C GLY A 3 -36.60 26.21 37.52
N ARG A 4 -37.56 25.87 38.38
CA ARG A 4 -37.36 24.94 39.50
C ARG A 4 -37.97 23.58 39.15
N LYS A 5 -37.11 22.58 38.95
CA LYS A 5 -37.52 21.17 39.00
C LYS A 5 -37.26 20.64 40.43
N PRO A 6 -38.24 20.00 41.07
CA PRO A 6 -38.12 19.58 42.46
C PRO A 6 -37.28 18.29 42.61
N VAL A 7 -36.47 18.26 43.66
CA VAL A 7 -35.80 17.07 44.20
C VAL A 7 -36.82 16.28 45.01
N ILE A 8 -36.93 14.98 44.74
CA ILE A 8 -37.81 14.05 45.50
C ILE A 8 -36.90 13.03 46.22
N PRO A 9 -37.04 12.81 47.54
CA PRO A 9 -36.19 11.91 48.30
C PRO A 9 -36.68 10.45 48.29
N LEU A 10 -35.74 9.53 48.57
CA LEU A 10 -35.94 8.11 48.84
C LEU A 10 -36.86 7.89 50.06
N THR A 11 -37.85 6.99 49.97
CA THR A 11 -38.11 5.89 50.94
C THR A 11 -39.40 5.11 50.62
N ASN A 12 -39.28 3.78 50.72
CA ASN A 12 -40.26 2.79 51.20
C ASN A 12 -41.52 2.37 50.40
N LEU A 13 -41.77 1.05 50.54
CA LEU A 13 -43.02 0.26 50.45
C LEU A 13 -43.06 -0.69 49.23
N ALA A 14 -42.71 -1.97 49.39
CA ALA A 14 -43.44 -3.07 50.03
C ALA A 14 -44.17 -3.96 49.00
N HIS A 15 -43.83 -5.25 49.07
CA HIS A 15 -44.57 -6.45 48.67
C HIS A 15 -45.75 -6.33 47.70
N SER A 16 -45.65 -7.05 46.57
CA SER A 16 -46.78 -7.84 46.08
C SER A 16 -46.31 -9.00 45.18
N THR A 17 -46.19 -10.19 45.77
CA THR A 17 -46.12 -11.47 45.06
C THR A 17 -47.53 -11.84 44.59
N VAL A 18 -47.81 -11.64 43.31
CA VAL A 18 -49.00 -12.22 42.65
C VAL A 18 -48.54 -13.47 41.92
N TRP A 19 -48.86 -14.63 42.48
CA TRP A 19 -48.74 -15.91 41.81
C TRP A 19 -49.90 -16.03 40.81
N VAL A 20 -49.59 -16.04 39.52
CA VAL A 20 -50.56 -16.35 38.45
C VAL A 20 -50.54 -17.88 38.27
N GLU A 21 -51.58 -18.56 38.75
CA GLU A 21 -51.80 -19.97 38.43
C GLU A 21 -52.08 -20.13 36.93
N LEU A 22 -51.25 -20.92 36.24
CA LEU A 22 -51.49 -21.30 34.85
C LEU A 22 -52.73 -22.22 34.76
N PRO A 23 -53.69 -21.94 33.87
CA PRO A 23 -54.81 -22.85 33.64
C PRO A 23 -54.33 -24.14 32.95
N LYS A 24 -54.83 -25.29 33.41
CA LYS A 24 -54.55 -26.66 32.94
C LYS A 24 -54.76 -26.89 31.43
N THR A 25 -55.27 -25.89 30.72
CA THR A 25 -55.49 -25.89 29.27
C THR A 25 -54.20 -25.71 28.46
N LEU A 26 -53.18 -25.01 28.98
CA LEU A 26 -51.92 -24.80 28.24
C LEU A 26 -51.01 -26.03 28.23
N GLU A 27 -51.03 -26.85 29.28
CA GLU A 27 -50.30 -28.13 29.32
C GLU A 27 -50.80 -29.10 28.24
N GLN A 28 -52.13 -29.15 28.02
CA GLN A 28 -52.71 -30.04 27.02
C GLN A 28 -52.37 -29.62 25.59
N VAL A 29 -52.27 -28.32 25.33
CA VAL A 29 -51.83 -27.80 24.02
C VAL A 29 -50.36 -28.17 23.77
N TYR A 30 -49.49 -28.02 24.78
CA TYR A 30 -48.07 -28.38 24.66
C TYR A 30 -47.86 -29.89 24.41
N LYS A 31 -48.60 -30.75 25.13
CA LYS A 31 -48.48 -32.22 24.99
C LYS A 31 -49.00 -32.74 23.65
N LYS A 32 -49.97 -32.04 23.02
CA LYS A 32 -50.53 -32.42 21.72
C LYS A 32 -49.63 -32.01 20.55
N ALA A 33 -48.83 -30.96 20.69
CA ALA A 33 -47.88 -30.51 19.67
C ALA A 33 -46.62 -31.40 19.60
N SER A 34 -46.15 -31.94 20.73
CA SER A 34 -44.94 -32.79 20.79
C SER A 34 -45.12 -34.17 20.13
N LYS A 35 -46.35 -34.71 20.10
CA LYS A 35 -46.59 -36.11 19.71
C LYS A 35 -46.71 -36.37 18.20
N ASN A 36 -46.78 -35.34 17.36
CA ASN A 36 -47.19 -35.48 15.96
C ASN A 36 -46.05 -35.31 14.93
N ASN A 37 -44.79 -35.13 15.33
CA ASN A 37 -43.68 -34.90 14.38
C ASN A 37 -42.60 -35.98 14.36
N PHE A 38 -42.87 -37.19 14.87
CA PHE A 38 -41.94 -38.31 14.74
C PHE A 38 -42.34 -39.22 13.57
N ARG A 39 -41.97 -38.83 12.35
CA ARG A 39 -41.90 -39.76 11.22
C ARG A 39 -40.55 -40.47 11.26
N PRO A 40 -40.48 -41.81 11.31
CA PRO A 40 -39.20 -42.50 11.26
C PRO A 40 -38.64 -42.41 9.84
N LEU A 41 -37.48 -41.78 9.71
CA LEU A 41 -36.69 -41.80 8.48
C LEU A 41 -36.22 -43.23 8.22
N ARG A 42 -36.65 -43.73 7.06
CA ARG A 42 -36.26 -45.00 6.43
C ARG A 42 -34.73 -45.14 6.44
N LYS A 43 -34.22 -46.30 6.90
CA LYS A 43 -32.81 -46.71 6.76
C LYS A 43 -32.44 -46.82 5.27
N GLY A 44 -32.00 -45.72 4.69
CA GLY A 44 -31.35 -45.66 3.38
C GLY A 44 -29.86 -45.86 3.56
N ARG A 45 -29.33 -46.85 2.83
CA ARG A 45 -27.92 -47.26 2.80
C ARG A 45 -27.01 -46.05 2.54
N PHE A 46 -26.11 -45.77 3.47
CA PHE A 46 -25.06 -44.75 3.35
C PHE A 46 -24.20 -45.03 2.10
N ILE A 47 -24.44 -44.29 1.01
CA ILE A 47 -23.43 -44.07 -0.03
C ILE A 47 -22.66 -42.83 0.40
N LEU A 48 -21.73 -43.05 1.33
CA LEU A 48 -20.76 -42.07 1.80
C LEU A 48 -19.60 -42.00 0.79
N ARG A 49 -19.85 -41.49 -0.42
CA ARG A 49 -18.80 -41.21 -1.40
C ARG A 49 -19.19 -40.01 -2.25
N GLY A 50 -18.66 -38.84 -1.95
CA GLY A 50 -18.56 -37.77 -2.95
C GLY A 50 -19.06 -36.37 -2.59
N PHE A 51 -19.41 -36.06 -1.33
CA PHE A 51 -19.92 -34.71 -1.00
C PHE A 51 -19.15 -33.98 0.11
N PHE A 52 -17.92 -34.41 0.41
CA PHE A 52 -17.01 -33.70 1.33
C PHE A 52 -15.81 -33.04 0.62
N PHE A 53 -15.85 -32.90 -0.70
CA PHE A 53 -14.74 -32.33 -1.50
C PHE A 53 -15.10 -31.01 -2.21
N GLY A 54 -16.19 -30.34 -1.81
CA GLY A 54 -16.70 -29.15 -2.51
C GLY A 54 -16.65 -27.82 -1.75
N PHE A 55 -16.46 -27.84 -0.43
CA PHE A 55 -16.59 -26.61 0.39
C PHE A 55 -15.26 -26.07 0.95
N PHE A 56 -14.16 -26.80 0.79
CA PHE A 56 -12.83 -26.38 1.28
C PHE A 56 -11.88 -25.88 0.18
N LEU A 57 -12.41 -25.57 -1.02
CA LEU A 57 -11.61 -25.13 -2.17
C LEU A 57 -11.81 -23.64 -2.54
N SER A 58 -12.59 -22.88 -1.76
CA SER A 58 -13.00 -21.53 -2.14
C SER A 58 -12.24 -20.38 -1.45
N LEU A 59 -11.22 -20.64 -0.61
CA LEU A 59 -10.53 -19.59 0.17
C LEU A 59 -9.07 -19.31 -0.24
N THR A 60 -8.56 -19.88 -1.33
CA THR A 60 -7.14 -19.70 -1.73
C THR A 60 -6.90 -18.54 -2.70
N LEU A 61 -7.85 -17.61 -2.85
CA LEU A 61 -7.73 -16.42 -3.72
C LEU A 61 -7.72 -15.09 -2.94
N THR A 62 -7.38 -15.12 -1.65
CA THR A 62 -7.02 -13.89 -0.92
C THR A 62 -5.66 -13.41 -1.43
N GLY A 63 -5.74 -12.53 -2.44
CA GLY A 63 -4.61 -12.01 -3.18
C GLY A 63 -3.58 -11.28 -2.34
N CYS A 64 -2.38 -11.16 -2.90
CA CYS A 64 -1.24 -10.39 -2.40
C CYS A 64 -1.50 -8.86 -2.44
N SER A 65 -2.66 -8.38 -1.99
CA SER A 65 -3.00 -6.94 -1.98
C SER A 65 -2.51 -6.21 -0.72
N LEU A 66 -1.99 -6.93 0.28
CA LEU A 66 -1.59 -6.32 1.56
C LEU A 66 -0.21 -5.66 1.50
N PHE A 67 0.61 -5.95 0.49
CA PHE A 67 1.94 -5.38 0.32
C PHE A 67 2.00 -4.68 -1.04
N ALA A 68 1.59 -3.40 -1.06
CA ALA A 68 1.84 -2.56 -2.22
C ALA A 68 3.33 -2.18 -2.25
N PRO A 69 4.02 -2.30 -3.39
CA PRO A 69 5.42 -1.91 -3.48
C PRO A 69 5.57 -0.39 -3.20
N SER A 70 6.67 -0.05 -2.57
CA SER A 70 7.06 1.31 -2.22
C SER A 70 8.54 1.52 -2.46
N VAL A 71 8.95 2.77 -2.51
CA VAL A 71 10.36 3.16 -2.51
C VAL A 71 11.00 2.69 -1.20
N ASP A 72 11.97 1.76 -1.29
CA ASP A 72 12.76 1.23 -0.16
C ASP A 72 14.06 2.04 0.07
N LEU A 73 14.32 3.08 -0.74
CA LEU A 73 15.50 3.94 -0.62
C LEU A 73 15.34 4.93 0.53
N ASP A 74 16.12 4.75 1.58
CA ASP A 74 16.11 5.55 2.80
C ASP A 74 17.08 6.74 2.72
N SER A 75 18.26 6.52 2.14
CA SER A 75 19.33 7.52 2.13
C SER A 75 20.08 7.60 0.81
N LEU A 76 20.52 8.81 0.48
CA LEU A 76 21.14 9.15 -0.79
C LEU A 76 22.45 9.92 -0.56
N THR A 77 23.52 9.44 -1.19
CA THR A 77 24.81 10.13 -1.29
C THR A 77 25.03 10.54 -2.73
N LEU A 78 25.39 11.80 -2.96
CA LEU A 78 25.65 12.34 -4.30
C LEU A 78 27.08 12.86 -4.34
N ASP A 79 27.91 12.26 -5.19
CA ASP A 79 29.31 12.62 -5.40
C ASP A 79 29.49 13.13 -6.83
N VAL A 80 29.69 14.44 -6.97
CA VAL A 80 29.80 15.10 -8.26
C VAL A 80 31.26 15.43 -8.52
N ALA A 81 31.82 14.84 -9.57
CA ALA A 81 33.19 15.09 -9.96
C ALA A 81 33.43 16.60 -10.24
N PRO A 82 34.63 17.14 -9.97
CA PRO A 82 34.93 18.55 -10.23
C PRO A 82 34.75 18.98 -11.70
N ARG A 83 34.86 18.02 -12.63
CA ARG A 83 34.63 18.22 -14.08
C ARG A 83 33.41 17.48 -14.60
N ALA A 84 32.41 17.27 -13.75
CA ALA A 84 31.17 16.64 -14.15
C ALA A 84 30.48 17.46 -15.26
N ASN A 85 29.89 16.75 -16.23
CA ASN A 85 29.14 17.34 -17.34
C ASN A 85 29.82 18.56 -18.02
N ASP A 86 31.11 18.40 -18.36
CA ASP A 86 31.92 19.44 -19.00
C ASP A 86 31.94 20.78 -18.22
N ASP A 87 32.08 20.69 -16.89
CA ASP A 87 32.11 21.83 -15.96
C ASP A 87 30.78 22.62 -15.91
N THR A 88 29.67 21.97 -16.25
CA THR A 88 28.32 22.57 -16.19
C THR A 88 27.41 21.85 -15.17
N PRO A 89 26.42 22.56 -14.58
CA PRO A 89 25.45 21.93 -13.70
C PRO A 89 24.69 20.77 -14.35
N ILE A 90 24.27 19.80 -13.54
CA ILE A 90 23.50 18.63 -13.97
C ILE A 90 22.13 18.69 -13.31
N ALA A 91 21.07 18.81 -14.12
CA ALA A 91 19.71 18.60 -13.65
C ALA A 91 19.50 17.09 -13.41
N VAL A 92 19.03 16.74 -12.22
CA VAL A 92 18.75 15.36 -11.82
C VAL A 92 17.31 15.28 -11.35
N ASP A 93 16.54 14.35 -11.91
CA ASP A 93 15.18 14.06 -11.50
C ASP A 93 15.07 12.61 -11.01
N PHE A 94 14.63 12.45 -9.77
CA PHE A 94 14.20 11.18 -9.20
C PHE A 94 12.70 11.02 -9.39
N ILE A 95 12.28 9.85 -9.87
CA ILE A 95 10.90 9.59 -10.26
C ILE A 95 10.44 8.28 -9.63
N ALA A 96 9.58 8.39 -8.62
CA ALA A 96 8.84 7.26 -8.09
C ALA A 96 7.60 7.04 -8.97
N VAL A 97 7.51 5.89 -9.62
CA VAL A 97 6.43 5.58 -10.59
C VAL A 97 5.52 4.53 -10.00
N ASN A 98 4.22 4.80 -9.93
CA ASN A 98 3.20 3.97 -9.29
C ASN A 98 2.66 2.89 -10.24
N ASP A 99 2.68 3.18 -11.55
CA ASP A 99 2.11 2.32 -12.59
C ASP A 99 3.22 1.57 -13.36
N PRO A 100 3.12 0.24 -13.51
CA PRO A 100 4.16 -0.56 -14.15
C PRO A 100 4.30 -0.32 -15.65
N ASP A 101 3.23 0.04 -16.35
CA ASP A 101 3.28 0.34 -17.79
C ASP A 101 3.97 1.69 -18.03
N LEU A 102 3.66 2.70 -17.21
CA LEU A 102 4.38 3.96 -17.20
C LEU A 102 5.86 3.78 -16.83
N LEU A 103 6.16 2.94 -15.84
CA LEU A 103 7.54 2.63 -15.46
C LEU A 103 8.30 2.03 -16.64
N LYS A 104 7.67 1.11 -17.39
CA LYS A 104 8.25 0.50 -18.59
C LYS A 104 8.48 1.54 -19.68
N GLN A 105 7.53 2.46 -19.89
CA GLN A 105 7.67 3.55 -20.85
C GLN A 105 8.83 4.48 -20.48
N LEU A 106 8.91 4.94 -19.24
CA LEU A 106 10.01 5.81 -18.77
C LEU A 106 11.36 5.06 -18.76
N SER A 107 11.35 3.76 -18.52
CA SER A 107 12.52 2.89 -18.70
C SER A 107 12.92 2.69 -20.18
N GLY A 108 12.16 3.22 -21.13
CA GLY A 108 12.49 3.19 -22.56
C GLY A 108 13.19 4.47 -23.05
N ILE A 109 13.01 5.60 -22.37
CA ILE A 109 13.44 6.91 -22.86
C ILE A 109 14.79 7.36 -22.30
N THR A 110 15.49 8.22 -23.04
CA THR A 110 16.73 8.86 -22.56
C THR A 110 16.43 9.99 -21.58
N ALA A 111 17.43 10.42 -20.80
CA ALA A 111 17.29 11.61 -19.95
C ALA A 111 16.95 12.86 -20.77
N SER A 112 17.58 13.04 -21.93
CA SER A 112 17.26 14.17 -22.81
C SER A 112 15.78 14.19 -23.23
N GLN A 113 15.20 13.02 -23.53
CA GLN A 113 13.76 12.90 -23.83
C GLN A 113 12.91 13.21 -22.60
N TRP A 114 13.27 12.68 -21.42
CA TRP A 114 12.58 12.99 -20.17
C TRP A 114 12.54 14.50 -19.92
N PHE A 115 13.68 15.19 -19.92
CA PHE A 115 13.75 16.62 -19.61
C PHE A 115 13.07 17.50 -20.68
N ALA A 116 12.98 17.04 -21.93
CA ALA A 116 12.25 17.75 -22.99
C ALA A 116 10.72 17.64 -22.84
N GLU A 117 10.22 16.52 -22.32
CA GLU A 117 8.79 16.21 -22.23
C GLU A 117 8.26 16.23 -20.78
N ARG A 118 9.12 16.52 -19.80
CA ARG A 118 8.85 16.40 -18.37
C ARG A 118 7.55 17.09 -17.95
N GLU A 119 7.34 18.32 -18.38
CA GLU A 119 6.16 19.09 -18.01
C GLU A 119 4.88 18.45 -18.59
N GLN A 120 4.97 17.80 -19.76
CA GLN A 120 3.87 17.05 -20.34
C GLN A 120 3.59 15.77 -19.54
N PHE A 121 4.63 14.98 -19.25
CA PHE A 121 4.49 13.79 -18.41
C PHE A 121 3.88 14.13 -17.04
N GLN A 122 4.38 15.17 -16.38
CA GLN A 122 3.84 15.58 -15.08
C GLN A 122 2.38 16.03 -15.17
N ARG A 123 1.92 16.61 -16.27
CA ARG A 123 0.51 16.98 -16.46
C ARG A 123 -0.40 15.78 -16.69
N ASP A 124 0.07 14.82 -17.49
CA ASP A 124 -0.71 13.66 -17.93
C ASP A 124 -0.77 12.56 -16.86
N TYR A 125 0.29 12.43 -16.05
CA TYR A 125 0.47 11.33 -15.09
C TYR A 125 0.56 11.79 -13.63
N ARG A 126 -0.09 12.90 -13.27
CA ARG A 126 -0.03 13.53 -11.93
C ARG A 126 -0.21 12.58 -10.74
N GLN A 127 -1.04 11.56 -10.89
CA GLN A 127 -1.36 10.59 -9.82
C GLN A 127 -0.55 9.29 -9.93
N LEU A 128 0.12 9.07 -11.06
CA LEU A 128 0.84 7.85 -11.36
C LEU A 128 2.35 7.97 -11.12
N MET A 129 2.87 9.16 -10.84
CA MET A 129 4.27 9.34 -10.47
C MET A 129 4.48 10.54 -9.53
N SER A 130 5.60 10.52 -8.81
CA SER A 130 6.10 11.63 -8.01
C SER A 130 7.53 11.95 -8.45
N VAL A 131 7.80 13.23 -8.71
CA VAL A 131 9.12 13.71 -9.16
C VAL A 131 9.76 14.54 -8.06
N TRP A 132 11.02 14.26 -7.77
CA TRP A 132 11.89 15.13 -6.96
C TRP A 132 13.10 15.51 -7.80
N GLY A 133 13.18 16.80 -8.14
CA GLY A 133 14.23 17.36 -8.96
C GLY A 133 15.21 18.19 -8.14
N LEU A 134 16.47 18.18 -8.56
CA LEU A 134 17.55 18.99 -8.00
C LEU A 134 18.59 19.30 -9.07
N GLU A 135 19.35 20.36 -8.84
CA GLU A 135 20.45 20.76 -9.71
C GLU A 135 21.77 20.54 -8.97
N LEU A 136 22.66 19.76 -9.58
CA LEU A 136 23.95 19.39 -9.03
C LEU A 136 25.06 20.23 -9.68
N VAL A 137 25.94 20.79 -8.86
CA VAL A 137 27.05 21.64 -9.30
C VAL A 137 28.35 20.81 -9.32
N PRO A 138 29.24 20.98 -10.32
CA PRO A 138 30.53 20.29 -10.32
C PRO A 138 31.34 20.46 -9.02
N GLY A 139 31.88 19.36 -8.50
CA GLY A 139 32.61 19.31 -7.23
C GLY A 139 31.74 19.26 -5.97
N GLN A 140 30.41 19.20 -6.12
CA GLN A 140 29.49 19.07 -4.99
C GLN A 140 29.53 17.65 -4.40
N PHE A 141 29.52 17.58 -3.07
CA PHE A 141 29.34 16.34 -2.34
C PHE A 141 28.18 16.49 -1.34
N ILE A 142 27.18 15.64 -1.44
CA ILE A 142 26.05 15.57 -0.53
C ILE A 142 26.12 14.23 0.18
N ASP A 143 26.41 14.27 1.49
CA ASP A 143 26.54 13.08 2.31
C ASP A 143 25.19 12.64 2.89
N ARG A 144 24.84 11.37 2.63
CA ARG A 144 23.76 10.59 3.25
C ARG A 144 22.56 11.42 3.73
N GLN A 145 21.86 12.04 2.80
CA GLN A 145 20.63 12.75 3.10
C GLN A 145 19.44 11.78 3.10
N PRO A 146 18.42 12.00 3.96
CA PRO A 146 17.15 11.29 3.87
C PRO A 146 16.53 11.46 2.47
N PHE A 147 16.02 10.39 1.88
CA PHE A 147 15.49 10.44 0.54
C PHE A 147 14.04 10.99 0.53
N PRO A 148 13.74 12.09 -0.18
CA PRO A 148 12.41 12.73 -0.09
C PRO A 148 11.23 11.92 -0.61
N LEU A 149 11.48 10.86 -1.38
CA LEU A 149 10.44 9.95 -1.89
C LEU A 149 10.40 8.62 -1.14
N GLU A 150 11.13 8.47 -0.04
CA GLU A 150 11.09 7.29 0.84
C GLU A 150 9.63 6.93 1.21
N GLY A 151 9.31 5.63 1.18
CA GLY A 151 8.00 5.11 1.58
C GLY A 151 6.83 5.46 0.64
N ARG A 152 7.04 6.28 -0.40
CA ARG A 152 6.03 6.51 -1.44
C ARG A 152 5.70 5.18 -2.11
N ARG A 153 4.41 4.88 -2.29
CA ARG A 153 3.98 3.76 -3.12
C ARG A 153 4.54 3.94 -4.52
N ALA A 154 5.21 2.94 -5.05
CA ALA A 154 5.84 2.97 -6.36
C ALA A 154 6.07 1.53 -6.83
N ALA A 155 5.76 1.26 -8.10
CA ALA A 155 6.21 0.07 -8.80
C ALA A 155 7.72 0.09 -9.10
N GLY A 156 8.35 1.27 -9.09
CA GLY A 156 9.80 1.42 -9.23
C GLY A 156 10.28 2.87 -9.07
N LEU A 157 11.58 3.04 -8.93
CA LEU A 157 12.29 4.31 -8.78
C LEU A 157 13.33 4.47 -9.89
N LEU A 158 13.15 5.52 -10.69
CA LEU A 158 14.11 5.92 -11.73
C LEU A 158 14.84 7.19 -11.31
N VAL A 159 16.08 7.32 -11.75
CA VAL A 159 16.82 8.58 -11.72
C VAL A 159 17.30 8.92 -13.13
N PHE A 160 17.11 10.17 -13.54
CA PHE A 160 17.58 10.71 -14.81
C PHE A 160 18.55 11.86 -14.55
N ALA A 161 19.65 11.89 -15.29
CA ALA A 161 20.65 12.95 -15.24
C ALA A 161 20.82 13.62 -16.60
N SER A 162 20.66 14.93 -16.66
CA SER A 162 20.70 15.72 -17.90
C SER A 162 22.14 16.02 -18.33
N TYR A 163 22.85 15.02 -18.85
CA TYR A 163 24.17 15.21 -19.45
C TYR A 163 24.10 15.85 -20.84
N ASN A 164 25.11 16.64 -21.18
CA ASN A 164 25.30 17.24 -22.52
C ASN A 164 25.70 16.20 -23.58
N THR A 165 26.22 15.05 -23.14
CA THR A 165 26.58 13.94 -24.04
C THR A 165 25.37 13.07 -24.39
N PRO A 166 25.28 12.51 -25.61
CA PRO A 166 24.26 11.53 -25.95
C PRO A 166 24.34 10.29 -25.06
N GLY A 167 23.20 9.77 -24.62
CA GLY A 167 23.13 8.54 -23.81
C GLY A 167 21.79 8.38 -23.10
N ALA A 168 21.60 7.21 -22.49
CA ALA A 168 20.39 6.95 -21.70
C ALA A 168 20.38 7.81 -20.43
N HIS A 169 21.52 7.92 -19.73
CA HIS A 169 21.73 8.70 -18.51
C HIS A 169 20.63 8.49 -17.46
N ARG A 170 20.23 7.23 -17.34
CA ARG A 170 19.15 6.77 -16.46
C ARG A 170 19.62 5.55 -15.69
N LEU A 171 19.32 5.51 -14.41
CA LEU A 171 19.48 4.33 -13.58
C LEU A 171 18.14 3.96 -12.94
N ARG A 172 18.00 2.68 -12.61
CA ARG A 172 16.90 2.15 -11.81
C ARG A 172 17.46 1.84 -10.42
N LEU A 173 16.82 2.36 -9.39
CA LEU A 173 17.27 2.26 -8.00
C LEU A 173 16.38 1.33 -7.17
N ASP A 174 15.64 0.47 -7.84
CA ASP A 174 14.83 -0.56 -7.21
C ASP A 174 15.74 -1.49 -6.39
N ASP A 175 15.26 -1.88 -5.21
CA ASP A 175 15.91 -2.81 -4.28
C ASP A 175 17.16 -2.27 -3.54
N GLN A 176 17.39 -0.95 -3.55
CA GLN A 176 18.46 -0.32 -2.77
C GLN A 176 17.89 0.47 -1.58
N ARG A 177 18.35 0.14 -0.36
CA ARG A 177 18.06 0.97 0.83
C ARG A 177 18.90 2.22 0.93
N GLN A 178 20.08 2.17 0.32
CA GLN A 178 21.02 3.27 0.29
C GLN A 178 21.60 3.35 -1.12
N ALA A 179 21.69 4.55 -1.67
CA ALA A 179 22.26 4.75 -2.99
C ALA A 179 23.39 5.77 -2.89
N TRP A 180 24.55 5.42 -3.43
CA TRP A 180 25.63 6.36 -3.69
C TRP A 180 25.74 6.56 -5.18
N LEU A 181 25.30 7.73 -5.66
CA LEU A 181 25.42 8.10 -7.06
C LEU A 181 26.68 8.94 -7.26
N LYS A 182 27.50 8.50 -8.22
CA LYS A 182 28.65 9.25 -8.69
C LYS A 182 28.35 9.85 -10.05
N PHE A 183 28.55 11.15 -10.18
CA PHE A 183 28.35 11.92 -11.40
C PHE A 183 29.72 12.31 -11.97
N ASP A 184 30.18 11.56 -12.96
CA ASP A 184 31.44 11.83 -13.65
C ASP A 184 31.21 12.79 -14.83
N SER A 185 32.23 13.00 -15.68
CA SER A 185 32.17 13.94 -16.80
C SER A 185 31.07 13.64 -17.82
N ARG A 186 30.70 12.37 -18.00
CA ARG A 186 29.80 11.93 -19.09
C ARG A 186 28.73 10.94 -18.69
N GLU A 187 28.79 10.42 -17.46
CA GLU A 187 27.90 9.34 -17.04
C GLU A 187 27.70 9.38 -15.53
N MET A 188 26.49 8.98 -15.14
CA MET A 188 26.11 8.74 -13.75
C MET A 188 26.21 7.25 -13.48
N THR A 189 26.85 6.88 -12.37
CA THR A 189 27.01 5.49 -11.95
C THR A 189 26.53 5.29 -10.52
N LEU A 190 25.99 4.10 -10.24
CA LEU A 190 25.72 3.65 -8.88
C LEU A 190 27.01 3.03 -8.34
N VAL A 191 27.53 3.61 -7.25
CA VAL A 191 28.64 3.04 -6.51
C VAL A 191 28.07 1.92 -5.64
N ASN A 192 28.35 0.68 -6.02
CA ASN A 192 28.04 -0.47 -5.17
C ASN A 192 29.02 -0.48 -4.00
N ASP A 193 28.60 0.05 -2.85
CA ASP A 193 29.24 -0.31 -1.59
C ASP A 193 28.90 -1.77 -1.34
N GLY A 194 29.89 -2.66 -1.49
CA GLY A 194 29.75 -4.10 -1.36
C GLY A 194 29.43 -4.59 0.06
N ALA A 195 28.36 -4.09 0.67
CA ALA A 195 27.82 -4.58 1.93
C ALA A 195 26.74 -5.63 1.65
N ARG A 196 27.21 -6.89 1.59
CA ARG A 196 26.41 -8.07 1.92
C ARG A 196 25.99 -8.04 3.38
#